data_AF-A0A965RBN4-F1
#
_entry.id   AF-A0A965RBN4-F1
#
_cell.length_a   1.000
_cell.length_b   1.000
_cell.length_c   1.000
_cell.angle_alpha   90.00
_cell.angle_beta   90.00
_cell.angle_gamma   90.00
#
_symmetry.space_group_name_H-M   'P 1'
#
loop_
_entity.id
_entity.type
_entity.pdbx_description
1 polymer ?
#
loop_
_entity_poly.entity_id
_entity_poly.type
_entity_poly.pdbx_seq_one_letter_code
_entity_poly.pdbx_strand_id
1 'polypeptide(L)'
;MATVLGTLLALSMPLLAGMLAVWLLMMFVFGYVGLGSMVAASALPLLAHYAGVLGVISSDEVMPLTAFGVVCAVFVIWTHRSNIARMRAGTEPRARSLWLLGRLTGKL
;
A
#
# COMPACT_ATOMS: atom_id res chain seq x y z
N MET A 1 -3.94 6.82 2.22
CA MET A 1 -3.35 6.17 1.03
C MET A 1 -3.41 7.03 -0.21
N ALA A 2 -4.56 7.62 -0.56
CA ALA A 2 -4.70 8.44 -1.77
C ALA A 2 -3.60 9.51 -1.92
N THR A 3 -3.24 10.21 -0.84
CA THR A 3 -2.17 11.22 -0.85
C THR A 3 -0.80 10.63 -1.17
N VAL A 4 -0.44 9.49 -0.56
CA VAL A 4 0.87 8.83 -0.81
C VAL A 4 0.95 8.33 -2.26
N LEU A 5 -0.14 7.72 -2.77
CA LEU A 5 -0.23 7.31 -4.18
C LEU A 5 -0.14 8.51 -5.13
N GLY A 6 -0.80 9.63 -4.81
CA GLY A 6 -0.73 10.86 -5.59
C GLY A 6 0.68 11.47 -5.61
N THR A 7 1.40 11.43 -4.49
CA THR A 7 2.80 11.86 -4.41
C THR A 7 3.69 10.99 -5.30
N LEU A 8 3.54 9.66 -5.25
CA LEU A 8 4.34 8.75 -6.10
C LEU A 8 4.00 8.86 -7.58
N LEU A 9 2.75 9.18 -7.92
CA LEU A 9 2.36 9.49 -9.30
C LEU A 9 3.10 10.72 -9.84
N ALA A 10 3.45 11.68 -8.98
CA ALA A 10 4.26 12.83 -9.37
C ALA A 10 5.78 12.53 -9.39
N LEU A 11 6.26 11.66 -8.49
CA LEU A 11 7.70 11.41 -8.29
C LEU A 11 8.25 10.27 -9.15
N SER A 12 7.58 9.11 -9.19
CA SER A 12 8.12 7.93 -9.86
C SER A 12 7.03 6.89 -10.13
N MET A 13 6.75 6.70 -11.42
CA MET A 13 5.78 5.69 -11.88
C MET A 13 6.14 4.24 -11.51
N PRO A 14 7.43 3.83 -11.51
CA PRO A 14 7.82 2.49 -11.07
C PRO A 14 7.53 2.22 -9.59
N LEU A 15 7.81 3.17 -8.68
CA LEU A 15 7.51 2.98 -7.26
C LEU A 15 6.01 2.95 -7.00
N LEU A 16 5.23 3.77 -7.72
CA LEU A 16 3.77 3.70 -7.66
C LEU A 16 3.26 2.30 -8.03
N ALA A 17 3.75 1.75 -9.14
CA ALA A 17 3.38 0.41 -9.60
C ALA A 17 3.74 -0.67 -8.57
N GLY A 18 4.95 -0.60 -8.01
CA GLY A 18 5.38 -1.52 -6.94
C GLY A 18 4.51 -1.42 -5.69
N MET A 19 4.18 -0.20 -5.25
CA MET A 19 3.36 0.02 -4.07
C MET A 19 1.91 -0.46 -4.28
N LEU A 20 1.34 -0.23 -5.47
CA LEU A 20 0.02 -0.76 -5.87
C LEU A 20 0.03 -2.29 -5.93
N ALA A 21 1.09 -2.90 -6.45
CA ALA A 21 1.20 -4.35 -6.51
C ALA A 21 1.22 -4.99 -5.11
N VAL A 22 1.99 -4.42 -4.17
CA VAL A 22 2.00 -4.86 -2.77
C VAL A 22 0.62 -4.70 -2.14
N TRP A 23 -0.03 -3.55 -2.35
CA TRP A 23 -1.36 -3.29 -1.81
C TRP A 23 -2.41 -4.29 -2.33
N LEU A 24 -2.43 -4.53 -3.64
CA LEU A 24 -3.34 -5.48 -4.29
C LEU A 24 -3.08 -6.89 -3.78
N LEU A 25 -1.83 -7.34 -3.72
CA LEU A 25 -1.46 -8.66 -3.21
C LEU A 25 -1.98 -8.86 -1.78
N MET A 26 -1.73 -7.91 -0.90
CA MET A 26 -2.19 -7.97 0.49
C MET A 26 -3.72 -7.98 0.59
N MET A 27 -4.39 -7.19 -0.24
CA MET A 27 -5.85 -7.19 -0.31
C MET A 27 -6.41 -8.52 -0.82
N PHE A 28 -5.81 -9.14 -1.84
CA PHE A 28 -6.25 -10.44 -2.37
C PHE A 28 -6.02 -11.58 -1.37
N VAL A 29 -4.89 -11.60 -0.67
CA VAL A 29 -4.54 -12.67 0.28
C VAL A 29 -5.34 -12.56 1.58
N PHE A 30 -5.43 -11.36 2.16
CA PHE A 30 -6.02 -11.18 3.50
C PHE A 30 -7.44 -10.59 3.48
N GLY A 31 -7.83 -9.93 2.40
CA GLY A 31 -9.14 -9.28 2.29
C GLY A 31 -9.28 -7.99 3.09
N TYR A 32 -8.21 -7.40 3.64
CA TYR A 32 -8.30 -6.15 4.41
C TYR A 32 -7.60 -5.00 3.68
N VAL A 33 -8.37 -3.98 3.31
CA VAL A 33 -7.84 -2.76 2.67
C VAL A 33 -6.89 -1.99 3.60
N GLY A 34 -7.23 -1.92 4.89
CA GLY A 34 -6.39 -1.26 5.90
C GLY A 34 -5.04 -1.96 6.07
N LEU A 35 -5.02 -3.30 6.06
CA LEU A 35 -3.78 -4.08 6.15
C LEU A 35 -2.90 -3.87 4.91
N GLY A 36 -3.49 -3.95 3.71
CA GLY A 36 -2.75 -3.71 2.47
C GLY A 36 -2.14 -2.31 2.43
N SER A 37 -2.87 -1.32 2.93
CA SER A 37 -2.41 0.07 3.02
C SER A 37 -1.19 0.23 3.94
N MET A 38 -1.22 -0.40 5.13
CA MET A 38 -0.09 -0.36 6.05
C MET A 38 1.14 -1.07 5.49
N VAL A 39 0.97 -2.26 4.91
CA VAL A 39 2.08 -3.03 4.34
C VAL A 39 2.67 -2.34 3.12
N ALA A 40 1.83 -1.77 2.24
CA ALA A 40 2.30 -1.03 1.08
C ALA A 40 3.12 0.21 1.47
N ALA A 41 2.70 0.96 2.50
CA ALA A 41 3.48 2.09 3.02
C ALA A 41 4.80 1.64 3.64
N SER A 42 4.81 0.55 4.41
CA SER A 42 6.02 -0.03 4.99
C SER A 42 6.97 -0.62 3.94
N ALA A 43 6.47 -0.97 2.76
CA ALA A 43 7.29 -1.44 1.64
C ALA A 43 7.98 -0.28 0.89
N LEU A 44 7.52 0.96 1.03
CA LEU A 44 8.06 2.11 0.29
C LEU A 44 9.58 2.32 0.49
N PRO A 45 10.14 2.27 1.71
CA PRO A 45 11.57 2.43 1.93
C PRO A 45 12.39 1.35 1.22
N LEU A 46 11.90 0.11 1.25
CA LEU A 46 12.53 -1.04 0.61
C LEU A 46 12.46 -0.93 -0.91
N LEU A 47 11.30 -0.52 -1.44
CA LEU A 47 11.12 -0.29 -2.88
C LEU A 47 12.02 0.84 -3.38
N ALA A 48 12.16 1.94 -2.64
CA ALA A 48 13.07 3.03 -2.99
C ALA A 48 14.54 2.56 -3.02
N HIS A 49 14.96 1.79 -2.00
CA HIS A 49 16.32 1.26 -1.97
C HIS A 49 16.59 0.30 -3.14
N TYR A 50 15.68 -0.65 -3.40
CA TYR A 50 15.82 -1.60 -4.48
C TYR A 50 15.76 -0.94 -5.87
N ALA A 51 14.92 0.08 -6.03
CA ALA A 51 14.88 0.88 -7.25
C ALA A 51 16.21 1.61 -7.51
N GLY A 52 16.87 2.11 -6.46
CA GLY A 52 18.20 2.68 -6.55
C GLY A 52 19.25 1.66 -7.00
N VAL A 53 19.23 0.45 -6.41
CA VAL A 53 20.16 -0.64 -6.77
C VAL A 53 19.97 -1.09 -8.22
N LEU A 54 18.73 -1.10 -8.72
CA LEU A 54 18.42 -1.45 -10.11
C LEU A 54 18.64 -0.30 -11.10
N GLY A 55 19.04 0.90 -10.65
CA GLY A 55 19.21 2.07 -11.49
C GLY A 55 17.90 2.63 -12.06
N VAL A 56 16.76 2.31 -11.44
CA VAL A 56 15.42 2.78 -11.84
C VAL A 56 15.17 4.22 -11.38
N ILE A 57 15.80 4.62 -10.27
CA ILE A 57 15.81 5.99 -9.75
C ILE A 57 17.26 6.44 -9.55
N SER A 58 17.49 7.74 -9.55
CA SER A 58 18.83 8.29 -9.37
C SER A 58 19.32 8.08 -7.94
N SER A 59 20.63 7.85 -7.75
CA SER A 59 21.22 7.50 -6.45
C SER A 59 21.02 8.59 -5.38
N ASP A 60 20.93 9.84 -5.80
CA ASP A 60 20.65 11.02 -4.98
C ASP A 60 19.18 11.08 -4.51
N GLU A 61 18.26 10.45 -5.24
CA GLU A 61 16.84 10.37 -4.86
C GLU A 61 16.55 9.25 -3.85
N VAL A 62 17.42 8.23 -3.78
CA VAL A 62 17.24 7.06 -2.91
C VAL A 62 17.06 7.48 -1.44
N MET A 63 17.98 8.28 -0.91
CA MET A 63 17.95 8.65 0.51
C MET A 63 16.71 9.51 0.87
N PRO A 64 16.37 10.58 0.12
CA PRO A 64 15.12 11.32 0.33
C PRO A 64 13.86 10.47 0.25
N LEU A 65 13.75 9.59 -0.76
CA LEU A 65 12.58 8.72 -0.94
C LEU A 65 12.47 7.66 0.16
N THR A 66 13.59 7.08 0.60
CA THR A 66 13.62 6.16 1.73
C THR A 66 13.17 6.87 3.01
N ALA A 67 13.69 8.06 3.31
CA ALA A 67 13.30 8.83 4.49
C ALA A 67 11.81 9.20 4.47
N PHE A 68 11.31 9.68 3.33
CA PHE A 68 9.89 9.94 3.12
C PHE A 68 9.04 8.68 3.35
N GLY A 69 9.48 7.54 2.80
CA GLY A 69 8.82 6.25 3.00
C GLY A 69 8.73 5.83 4.45
N VAL A 70 9.79 6.02 5.23
CA VAL A 70 9.80 5.68 6.67
C VAL A 70 8.80 6.55 7.42
N VAL A 71 8.80 7.86 7.17
CA VAL A 71 7.84 8.79 7.79
C VAL A 71 6.40 8.42 7.42
N CYS A 72 6.15 8.13 6.14
CA CYS A 72 4.84 7.68 5.68
C CYS A 72 4.42 6.36 6.32
N ALA A 73 5.31 5.37 6.43
CA ALA A 73 5.02 4.10 7.07
C ALA A 73 4.58 4.29 8.52
N VAL A 74 5.35 5.05 9.30
CA VAL A 74 5.03 5.36 10.70
C VAL A 74 3.69 6.08 10.82
N PHE A 75 3.48 7.13 10.02
CA PHE A 75 2.24 7.91 10.02
C PHE A 75 1.01 7.04 9.65
N VAL A 76 1.14 6.20 8.63
CA VAL A 76 0.07 5.31 8.17
C VAL A 76 -0.26 4.26 9.23
N ILE A 77 0.74 3.63 9.84
CA ILE A 77 0.51 2.66 10.90
C ILE A 77 -0.20 3.32 12.09
N TRP A 78 0.23 4.52 12.47
CA TRP A 78 -0.38 5.26 13.58
C TRP A 78 -1.84 5.65 13.32
N THR A 79 -2.17 6.06 12.09
CA THR A 79 -3.55 6.38 11.68
C THR A 79 -4.44 5.15 11.62
N HIS A 80 -3.88 3.96 11.36
CA HIS A 80 -4.63 2.71 11.26
C HIS A 80 -4.72 1.92 12.58
N ARG A 81 -4.25 2.47 13.71
CA ARG A 81 -4.31 1.79 15.02
C ARG A 81 -5.71 1.25 15.38
N SER A 82 -6.78 1.98 15.02
CA SER A 82 -8.16 1.53 15.22
C SER A 82 -8.53 0.35 14.32
N ASN A 83 -8.01 0.31 13.10
CA ASN A 83 -8.21 -0.78 12.17
C ASN A 83 -7.47 -2.02 12.66
N ILE A 84 -6.27 -1.88 13.24
CA ILE A 84 -5.54 -2.98 13.88
C ILE A 84 -6.38 -3.59 15.01
N ALA A 85 -6.95 -2.74 15.89
CA ALA A 85 -7.83 -3.21 16.95
C ALA A 85 -9.07 -3.96 16.39
N ARG A 86 -9.74 -3.43 15.36
CA ARG A 86 -10.87 -4.11 14.72
C ARG A 86 -10.49 -5.40 14.01
N MET A 87 -9.33 -5.46 13.36
CA MET A 87 -8.82 -6.70 12.74
C MET A 87 -8.55 -7.78 13.78
N ARG A 88 -7.96 -7.41 14.94
CA ARG A 88 -7.77 -8.34 16.07
C ARG A 88 -9.08 -8.80 16.68
N ALA A 89 -10.09 -7.94 16.71
CA ALA A 89 -11.44 -8.26 17.15
C ALA A 89 -12.29 -8.98 16.09
N GLY A 90 -11.78 -9.16 14.85
CA GLY A 90 -12.53 -9.75 13.75
C GLY A 90 -13.68 -8.88 13.20
N THR A 91 -13.76 -7.61 13.59
CA THR A 91 -14.84 -6.67 13.22
C THR A 91 -14.50 -5.76 12.05
N GLU A 92 -13.26 -5.81 11.54
CA GLU A 92 -12.87 -5.04 10.36
C GLU A 92 -13.55 -5.61 9.10
N PRO A 93 -14.23 -4.77 8.29
CA PRO A 93 -14.85 -5.22 7.05
C PRO A 93 -13.81 -5.83 6.10
N ARG A 94 -14.08 -7.07 5.65
CA ARG A 94 -13.28 -7.69 4.60
C ARG A 94 -13.79 -7.23 3.24
N ALA A 95 -12.88 -6.76 2.39
CA ALA A 95 -13.07 -6.53 0.97
C ALA A 95 -13.24 -7.83 0.16
N ARG A 96 -13.86 -8.86 0.75
CA ARG A 96 -14.25 -10.11 0.05
C ARG A 96 -15.40 -9.83 -0.93
N SER A 97 -16.21 -8.81 -0.67
CA SER A 97 -17.18 -8.31 -1.64
C SER A 97 -16.50 -7.30 -2.56
N LEU A 98 -15.70 -7.78 -3.51
CA LEU A 98 -15.55 -7.04 -4.76
C LEU A 98 -16.93 -7.04 -5.39
N TRP A 99 -17.62 -5.90 -5.34
CA TRP A 99 -18.92 -5.65 -5.99
C TRP A 99 -18.97 -6.06 -7.49
N LEU A 100 -17.83 -6.34 -8.10
CA LEU A 100 -17.69 -6.88 -9.45
C LEU A 100 -18.14 -8.35 -9.59
N LEU A 101 -17.97 -9.19 -8.55
CA LEU A 101 -18.44 -10.58 -8.59
C LEU A 101 -19.93 -10.70 -8.22
N GLY A 102 -20.39 -9.90 -7.25
CA GLY A 102 -21.80 -9.92 -6.82
C GLY A 102 -22.79 -9.45 -7.89
N ARG A 103 -22.35 -8.64 -8.87
CA ARG A 103 -23.19 -8.22 -10.01
C ARG A 103 -23.31 -9.26 -11.13
N LEU A 104 -22.39 -10.22 -11.21
CA LEU A 104 -22.43 -11.29 -12.23
C LEU A 104 -23.20 -12.52 -11.76
N THR A 105 -23.25 -12.76 -10.45
CA THR A 105 -23.99 -13.89 -9.86
C THR A 105 -25.46 -13.59 -9.53
N GLY A 106 -25.92 -12.34 -9.70
CA GLY A 106 -27.32 -11.93 -9.48
C GLY A 106 -28.22 -12.01 -10.71
N LYS A 107 -27.76 -12.66 -11.80
CA LYS A 107 -28.49 -12.80 -13.07
C LYS A 107 -28.53 -14.25 -13.62
N LEU A 108 -28.45 -15.24 -12.73
CA LEU A 108 -28.74 -16.64 -13.08
C LEU A 108 -29.89 -17.14 -12.22
#